data_AF-A0A3B8Q160-F1
#
_entry.id   AF-A0A3B8Q160-F1
#
_cell.length_a   1.000
_cell.length_b   1.000
_cell.length_c   1.000
_cell.angle_alpha   90.00
_cell.angle_beta   90.00
_cell.angle_gamma   90.00
#
_symmetry.space_group_name_H-M   'P 1'
#
loop_
_entity.id
_entity.type
_entity.pdbx_description
1 polymer ?
#
loop_
_entity_poly.entity_id
_entity_poly.type
_entity_poly.pdbx_seq_one_letter_code
_entity_poly.pdbx_strand_id
1 'polypeptide(L)'
;PFDPNLEVGMMVEVPSAAIIAHELAPHVSFFSLGTNDLTQYTLAVDRLNQRVAALHAPTHPAVMRLIQMTALAAKAHGKWVGVCGETAGDPAVIPLLVGLGVDELSVTPALIPAAKFLVRRLKRDEAAAMAQAALRCGRAEEILSRSRALACAVAPELFAGA
;
A
#
# COMPACT_ATOMS: atom_id res chain seq x y z
N PRO A 1 -25.99 -21.01 -5.93
CA PRO A 1 -27.02 -19.95 -5.76
C PRO A 1 -26.51 -18.63 -6.35
N PHE A 2 -27.37 -17.81 -6.95
CA PHE A 2 -27.01 -16.48 -7.47
C PHE A 2 -27.06 -15.44 -6.33
N ASP A 3 -26.04 -14.59 -6.24
CA ASP A 3 -25.99 -13.48 -5.28
C ASP A 3 -26.17 -12.15 -6.02
N PRO A 4 -27.32 -11.47 -5.88
CA PRO A 4 -27.56 -10.18 -6.53
C PRO A 4 -26.74 -9.03 -5.93
N ASN A 5 -26.14 -9.23 -4.74
CA ASN A 5 -25.35 -8.23 -4.04
C ASN A 5 -23.85 -8.50 -4.16
N LEU A 6 -23.44 -9.37 -5.08
CA LEU A 6 -22.03 -9.67 -5.32
C LEU A 6 -21.28 -8.38 -5.66
N GLU A 7 -20.32 -8.01 -4.81
CA GLU A 7 -19.47 -6.85 -5.03
C GLU A 7 -18.50 -7.11 -6.20
N VAL A 8 -18.36 -6.11 -7.07
CA VAL A 8 -17.40 -6.14 -8.17
C VAL A 8 -16.36 -5.06 -7.92
N GLY A 9 -15.14 -5.49 -7.62
CA GLY A 9 -13.99 -4.61 -7.46
C GLY A 9 -13.10 -4.58 -8.69
N MET A 10 -12.08 -3.72 -8.64
CA MET A 10 -11.06 -3.62 -9.68
C MET A 10 -9.67 -3.59 -9.08
N MET A 11 -8.74 -4.30 -9.72
CA MET A 11 -7.33 -4.23 -9.37
C MET A 11 -6.71 -2.96 -9.96
N VAL A 12 -6.01 -2.19 -9.12
CA VAL A 12 -5.24 -1.02 -9.53
C VAL A 12 -3.76 -1.40 -9.49
N GLU A 13 -3.30 -1.92 -10.62
CA GLU A 13 -1.93 -2.41 -10.79
C GLU A 13 -1.19 -1.75 -11.96
N VAL A 14 -1.87 -0.87 -12.70
CA VAL A 14 -1.29 -0.06 -13.77
C VAL A 14 -1.38 1.43 -13.42
N PRO A 15 -0.35 2.25 -13.74
CA PRO A 15 -0.35 3.67 -13.38
C PRO A 15 -1.53 4.44 -13.96
N SER A 16 -1.98 4.08 -15.17
CA SER A 16 -3.14 4.69 -15.81
C SER A 16 -4.40 4.56 -14.93
N ALA A 17 -4.67 3.38 -14.39
CA ALA A 17 -5.83 3.14 -13.52
C ALA A 17 -5.78 3.95 -12.22
N ALA A 18 -4.58 4.12 -11.64
CA ALA A 18 -4.41 4.98 -10.47
C ALA A 18 -4.59 6.47 -10.80
N ILE A 19 -4.16 6.92 -11.98
CA ILE A 19 -4.32 8.30 -12.45
C ILE A 19 -5.79 8.66 -12.65
N ILE A 20 -6.59 7.75 -13.21
CA ILE A 20 -8.03 7.95 -13.46
C ILE A 20 -8.93 7.29 -12.40
N ALA A 21 -8.43 7.10 -11.18
CA ALA A 21 -9.15 6.35 -10.15
C ALA A 21 -10.48 7.02 -9.76
N HIS A 22 -10.59 8.35 -9.89
CA HIS A 22 -11.84 9.08 -9.64
C HIS A 22 -12.92 8.74 -10.67
N GLU A 23 -12.54 8.58 -11.94
CA GLU A 23 -13.43 8.21 -13.02
C GLU A 23 -13.86 6.74 -12.92
N LEU A 24 -12.99 5.88 -12.38
CA LEU A 24 -13.28 4.45 -12.21
C LEU A 24 -14.12 4.14 -10.95
N ALA A 25 -13.98 4.92 -9.88
CA ALA A 25 -14.61 4.65 -8.59
C ALA A 25 -16.15 4.53 -8.61
N PRO A 26 -16.91 5.30 -9.42
CA PRO A 26 -18.36 5.12 -9.56
C PRO A 26 -18.78 3.76 -10.11
N HIS A 27 -17.89 3.06 -10.82
CA HIS A 27 -18.20 1.82 -11.55
C HIS A 27 -17.85 0.54 -10.77
N VAL A 28 -17.30 0.67 -9.56
CA VAL A 28 -16.84 -0.47 -8.75
C VAL A 28 -17.32 -0.36 -7.30
N SER A 29 -17.31 -1.50 -6.60
CA SER A 29 -17.55 -1.55 -5.15
C SER A 29 -16.30 -1.21 -4.35
N PHE A 30 -15.11 -1.55 -4.85
CA PHE A 30 -13.83 -1.35 -4.17
C PHE A 30 -12.64 -1.39 -5.13
N PHE A 31 -11.47 -0.95 -4.65
CA PHE A 31 -10.19 -1.17 -5.33
C PHE A 31 -9.30 -2.13 -4.55
N SER A 32 -8.46 -2.88 -5.26
CA SER A 32 -7.35 -3.63 -4.68
C SER A 32 -6.05 -3.23 -5.39
N LEU A 33 -5.08 -2.68 -4.66
CA LEU A 33 -3.80 -2.28 -5.22
C LEU A 33 -2.90 -3.51 -5.40
N GLY A 34 -2.52 -3.79 -6.66
CA GLY A 34 -1.51 -4.80 -6.99
C GLY A 34 -0.13 -4.16 -6.99
N THR A 35 0.52 -4.05 -5.83
CA THR A 35 1.72 -3.19 -5.69
C THR A 35 2.94 -3.68 -6.47
N ASN A 36 3.02 -4.98 -6.76
CA ASN A 36 4.14 -5.54 -7.51
C ASN A 36 4.16 -4.97 -8.93
N ASP A 37 3.04 -5.14 -9.64
CA ASP A 37 2.87 -4.68 -11.01
C ASP A 37 2.77 -3.15 -11.08
N LEU A 38 2.11 -2.52 -10.10
CA LEU A 38 2.07 -1.06 -10.00
C LEU A 38 3.48 -0.48 -9.91
N THR A 39 4.36 -1.06 -9.09
CA THR A 39 5.76 -0.62 -8.97
C THR A 39 6.51 -0.86 -10.28
N GLN A 40 6.39 -2.05 -10.85
CA GLN A 40 7.06 -2.42 -12.11
C GLN A 40 6.70 -1.48 -13.26
N TYR A 41 5.40 -1.23 -13.50
CA TYR A 41 4.96 -0.36 -14.57
C TYR A 41 5.21 1.13 -14.29
N THR A 42 5.19 1.55 -13.02
CA THR A 42 5.52 2.94 -12.66
C THR A 42 7.01 3.24 -12.86
N LEU A 43 7.89 2.32 -12.47
CA LEU A 43 9.34 2.53 -12.52
C LEU A 43 9.97 2.05 -13.83
N ALA A 44 9.20 1.35 -14.68
CA ALA A 44 9.69 0.64 -15.85
C ALA A 44 10.84 -0.34 -15.51
N VAL A 45 10.69 -1.07 -14.41
CA VAL A 45 11.68 -2.04 -13.90
C VAL A 45 11.05 -3.41 -13.81
N ASP A 46 11.54 -4.35 -14.63
CA ASP A 46 11.22 -5.77 -14.50
C ASP A 46 11.94 -6.37 -13.28
N ARG A 47 11.17 -6.75 -12.26
CA ARG A 47 11.70 -7.33 -11.02
C ARG A 47 12.31 -8.73 -11.19
N LEU A 48 11.97 -9.44 -12.26
CA LEU A 48 12.54 -10.74 -12.59
C LEU A 48 13.87 -10.63 -13.35
N ASN A 49 14.16 -9.44 -13.89
CA ASN A 49 15.42 -9.18 -14.57
C ASN A 49 16.50 -8.78 -13.55
N GLN A 50 17.39 -9.72 -13.23
CA GLN A 50 18.48 -9.55 -12.26
C GLN A 50 19.37 -8.32 -12.50
N ARG A 51 19.45 -7.80 -13.75
CA ARG A 51 20.26 -6.62 -14.07
C ARG A 51 19.68 -5.32 -13.52
N VAL A 52 18.36 -5.27 -13.33
CA VAL A 52 17.63 -4.06 -12.93
C VAL A 52 16.76 -4.25 -11.69
N ALA A 53 16.62 -5.48 -11.18
CA ALA A 53 15.78 -5.79 -10.02
C ALA A 53 16.08 -4.93 -8.78
N ALA A 54 17.33 -4.47 -8.59
CA ALA A 54 17.71 -3.57 -7.50
C ALA A 54 17.06 -2.17 -7.58
N LEU A 55 16.54 -1.78 -8.76
CA LEU A 55 15.82 -0.51 -8.97
C LEU A 55 14.32 -0.64 -8.64
N HIS A 56 13.82 -1.86 -8.39
CA HIS A 56 12.43 -2.07 -7.99
C HIS A 56 12.23 -1.62 -6.53
N ALA A 57 11.66 -0.44 -6.36
CA ALA A 57 11.47 0.19 -5.06
C ALA A 57 9.98 0.47 -4.81
N PRO A 58 9.26 -0.40 -4.07
CA PRO A 58 7.83 -0.19 -3.85
C PRO A 58 7.50 1.11 -3.09
N THR A 59 8.41 1.58 -2.24
CA THR A 59 8.29 2.86 -1.51
C THR A 59 8.71 4.07 -2.32
N HIS A 60 8.95 3.94 -3.63
CA HIS A 60 9.31 5.05 -4.49
C HIS A 60 8.22 6.16 -4.44
N PRO A 61 8.60 7.46 -4.42
CA PRO A 61 7.64 8.55 -4.29
C PRO A 61 6.50 8.51 -5.32
N ALA A 62 6.80 8.12 -6.57
CA ALA A 62 5.77 7.98 -7.61
C ALA A 62 4.73 6.89 -7.26
N VAL A 63 5.18 5.72 -6.80
CA VAL A 63 4.29 4.61 -6.43
C VAL A 63 3.43 5.00 -5.23
N MET A 64 4.04 5.62 -4.22
CA MET A 64 3.32 6.08 -3.02
C MET A 64 2.26 7.15 -3.33
N ARG A 65 2.54 8.04 -4.28
CA ARG A 65 1.54 9.01 -4.77
C ARG A 65 0.40 8.32 -5.52
N LEU A 66 0.67 7.32 -6.35
CA LEU A 66 -0.38 6.58 -7.05
C LEU A 66 -1.27 5.82 -6.05
N ILE A 67 -0.70 5.18 -5.03
CA ILE A 67 -1.46 4.56 -3.93
C ILE A 67 -2.34 5.60 -3.23
N GLN A 68 -1.78 6.79 -2.90
CA GLN A 68 -2.56 7.86 -2.28
C GLN A 68 -3.71 8.33 -3.17
N MET A 69 -3.46 8.51 -4.47
CA MET A 69 -4.49 8.92 -5.43
C MET A 69 -5.64 7.93 -5.47
N THR A 70 -5.35 6.62 -5.52
CA THR A 70 -6.36 5.58 -5.48
C THR A 70 -7.15 5.58 -4.16
N ALA A 71 -6.46 5.70 -3.02
CA ALA A 71 -7.11 5.75 -1.71
C ALA A 71 -8.02 6.98 -1.54
N LEU A 72 -7.57 8.15 -1.99
CA LEU A 72 -8.37 9.37 -1.96
C LEU A 72 -9.58 9.29 -2.90
N ALA A 73 -9.42 8.72 -4.09
CA ALA A 73 -10.50 8.51 -5.04
C ALA A 73 -11.57 7.57 -4.47
N ALA A 74 -11.17 6.42 -3.90
CA ALA A 74 -12.12 5.51 -3.26
C ALA A 74 -12.89 6.21 -2.13
N LYS A 75 -12.18 6.89 -1.22
CA LYS A 75 -12.78 7.60 -0.09
C LYS A 75 -13.77 8.67 -0.54
N ALA A 76 -13.44 9.43 -1.59
CA ALA A 76 -14.33 10.47 -2.13
C ALA A 76 -15.65 9.90 -2.68
N HIS A 77 -15.66 8.64 -3.08
CA HIS A 77 -16.83 7.93 -3.60
C HIS A 77 -17.43 6.92 -2.59
N GLY A 78 -17.03 6.97 -1.32
CA GLY A 78 -17.52 6.06 -0.28
C GLY A 78 -17.15 4.59 -0.52
N LYS A 79 -16.06 4.34 -1.25
CA LYS A 79 -15.49 3.02 -1.51
C LYS A 79 -14.28 2.78 -0.60
N TRP A 80 -13.86 1.53 -0.49
CA TRP A 80 -12.68 1.13 0.26
C TRP A 80 -11.55 0.65 -0.66
N VAL A 81 -10.31 0.69 -0.14
CA VAL A 81 -9.13 0.20 -0.87
C VAL A 81 -8.40 -0.87 -0.08
N GLY A 82 -8.22 -2.02 -0.70
CA GLY A 82 -7.29 -3.05 -0.24
C GLY A 82 -5.93 -2.94 -0.91
N VAL A 83 -4.93 -3.60 -0.34
CA VAL A 83 -3.64 -3.86 -0.97
C VAL A 83 -3.39 -5.36 -0.95
N CYS A 84 -3.00 -5.89 -2.11
CA CYS A 84 -2.50 -7.25 -2.25
C CYS A 84 -1.05 -7.22 -2.77
N GLY A 85 -0.33 -8.31 -2.54
CA GLY A 85 1.07 -8.45 -2.93
C GLY A 85 2.03 -8.40 -1.75
N GLU A 86 3.33 -8.42 -2.06
CA GLU A 86 4.37 -8.64 -1.05
C GLU A 86 4.47 -7.49 -0.06
N THR A 87 4.22 -6.25 -0.50
CA THR A 87 4.33 -5.06 0.34
C THR A 87 3.28 -4.99 1.45
N ALA A 88 2.10 -5.60 1.26
CA ALA A 88 1.05 -5.66 2.29
C ALA A 88 1.52 -6.47 3.51
N GLY A 89 2.43 -7.42 3.29
CA GLY A 89 2.97 -8.31 4.32
C GLY A 89 4.21 -7.80 5.03
N ASP A 90 4.84 -6.72 4.56
CA ASP A 90 6.07 -6.17 5.15
C ASP A 90 5.74 -5.26 6.35
N PRO A 91 6.10 -5.64 7.59
CA PRO A 91 5.86 -4.81 8.78
C PRO A 91 6.46 -3.40 8.69
N ALA A 92 7.55 -3.20 7.92
CA ALA A 92 8.14 -1.89 7.73
C ALA A 92 7.29 -0.97 6.85
N VAL A 93 6.41 -1.51 6.00
CA VAL A 93 5.61 -0.75 5.02
C VAL A 93 4.16 -0.58 5.47
N ILE A 94 3.63 -1.48 6.30
CA ILE A 94 2.25 -1.42 6.83
C ILE A 94 1.84 -0.03 7.37
N PRO A 95 2.64 0.67 8.20
CA PRO A 95 2.24 1.99 8.71
C PRO A 95 2.05 3.02 7.60
N LEU A 96 2.85 2.94 6.53
CA LEU A 96 2.71 3.80 5.37
C LEU A 96 1.41 3.51 4.62
N LEU A 97 1.08 2.24 4.35
CA LEU A 97 -0.16 1.86 3.67
C LEU A 97 -1.40 2.33 4.47
N VAL A 98 -1.42 2.05 5.77
CA VAL A 98 -2.49 2.50 6.68
C VAL A 98 -2.60 4.04 6.69
N GLY A 99 -1.47 4.73 6.75
CA GLY A 99 -1.40 6.18 6.74
C GLY A 99 -1.83 6.83 5.42
N LEU A 100 -1.64 6.14 4.30
CA LEU A 100 -2.11 6.56 2.97
C LEU A 100 -3.62 6.32 2.77
N GLY A 101 -4.28 5.63 3.70
CA GLY A 101 -5.72 5.40 3.67
C GLY A 101 -6.14 4.05 3.14
N VAL A 102 -5.25 3.05 3.14
CA VAL A 102 -5.61 1.65 2.84
C VAL A 102 -6.46 1.10 3.99
N ASP A 103 -7.56 0.42 3.63
CA ASP A 103 -8.53 -0.14 4.57
C ASP A 103 -8.36 -1.67 4.76
N GLU A 104 -7.81 -2.38 3.77
CA GLU A 104 -7.57 -3.82 3.82
C GLU A 104 -6.12 -4.20 3.44
N LEU A 105 -5.52 -5.13 4.18
CA LEU A 105 -4.23 -5.75 3.86
C LEU A 105 -4.44 -7.24 3.59
N SER A 106 -4.23 -7.67 2.35
CA SER A 106 -4.29 -9.07 1.96
C SER A 106 -2.87 -9.65 1.92
N VAL A 107 -2.59 -10.57 2.84
CA VAL A 107 -1.24 -11.12 3.08
C VAL A 107 -1.26 -12.64 3.12
N THR A 108 -0.10 -13.26 2.97
CA THR A 108 0.02 -14.72 3.14
C THR A 108 -0.37 -15.11 4.57
N PRO A 109 -1.00 -16.28 4.79
CA PRO A 109 -1.52 -16.66 6.11
C PRO A 109 -0.49 -16.60 7.25
N ALA A 110 0.78 -16.93 6.96
CA ALA A 110 1.87 -16.87 7.93
C ALA A 110 2.18 -15.46 8.43
N LEU A 111 1.88 -14.41 7.63
CA LEU A 111 2.14 -13.01 7.97
C LEU A 111 0.96 -12.34 8.68
N ILE A 112 -0.24 -12.95 8.67
CA ILE A 112 -1.44 -12.40 9.32
C ILE A 112 -1.19 -12.06 10.81
N PRO A 113 -0.56 -12.92 11.64
CA PRO A 113 -0.34 -12.59 13.04
C PRO A 113 0.52 -11.34 13.25
N ALA A 114 1.62 -11.20 12.50
CA ALA A 114 2.52 -10.05 12.59
C ALA A 114 1.84 -8.76 12.10
N ALA A 115 1.17 -8.81 10.95
CA ALA A 115 0.41 -7.68 10.42
C ALA A 115 -0.67 -7.23 11.41
N LYS A 116 -1.45 -8.17 11.95
CA LYS A 116 -2.49 -7.88 12.96
C LYS A 116 -1.91 -7.31 14.26
N PHE A 117 -0.77 -7.82 14.71
CA PHE A 117 -0.07 -7.33 15.90
C PHE A 117 0.37 -5.87 15.76
N LEU A 118 0.88 -5.51 14.58
CA LEU A 118 1.30 -4.15 14.24
C LEU A 118 0.09 -3.21 14.09
N VAL A 119 -0.90 -3.57 13.26
CA VAL A 119 -2.09 -2.75 12.99
C VAL A 119 -2.84 -2.41 14.28
N ARG A 120 -2.95 -3.36 15.24
CA ARG A 120 -3.61 -3.13 16.53
C ARG A 120 -2.90 -2.10 17.43
N ARG A 121 -1.65 -1.75 17.14
CA ARG A 121 -0.86 -0.77 17.92
C ARG A 121 -0.66 0.55 17.20
N LEU A 122 -0.98 0.62 15.90
CA LEU A 122 -0.93 1.85 15.13
C LEU A 122 -2.11 2.74 15.48
N LYS A 123 -1.84 4.02 15.74
CA LYS A 123 -2.88 5.04 15.71
C LYS A 123 -2.99 5.58 14.29
N ARG A 124 -4.21 5.60 13.74
CA ARG A 124 -4.46 6.00 12.35
C ARG A 124 -3.97 7.43 12.07
N ASP A 125 -4.15 8.35 13.01
CA ASP A 125 -3.72 9.75 12.86
C ASP A 125 -2.18 9.90 12.86
N GLU A 126 -1.46 9.12 13.67
CA GLU A 126 0.01 9.10 13.68
C GLU A 126 0.55 8.52 12.38
N ALA A 127 -0.05 7.43 11.89
CA ALA A 127 0.28 6.83 10.59
C ALA A 127 0.02 7.80 9.43
N ALA A 128 -1.13 8.51 9.45
CA ALA A 128 -1.47 9.50 8.44
C ALA A 128 -0.50 10.68 8.43
N ALA A 129 -0.16 11.23 9.60
CA ALA A 129 0.82 12.30 9.72
C ALA A 129 2.21 11.87 9.20
N MET A 130 2.64 10.65 9.53
CA MET A 130 3.88 10.06 9.03
C MET A 130 3.86 9.89 7.52
N ALA A 131 2.77 9.34 6.95
CA ALA A 131 2.64 9.15 5.51
C ALA A 131 2.68 10.49 4.73
N GLN A 132 2.01 11.53 5.22
CA GLN A 132 2.08 12.87 4.64
C GLN A 132 3.50 13.45 4.68
N ALA A 133 4.26 13.19 5.75
CA ALA A 133 5.66 13.57 5.82
C ALA A 133 6.54 12.75 4.86
N ALA A 134 6.26 11.46 4.71
CA ALA A 134 6.99 10.58 3.80
C ALA A 134 6.79 10.97 2.33
N LEU A 135 5.58 11.38 1.92
CA LEU A 135 5.31 11.83 0.54
C LEU A 135 6.08 13.09 0.11
N ARG A 136 6.65 13.83 1.07
CA ARG A 136 7.53 14.98 0.82
C ARG A 136 9.00 14.59 0.63
N CYS A 137 9.38 13.34 0.92
CA CYS A 137 10.72 12.83 0.66
C CYS A 137 10.95 12.59 -0.83
N GLY A 138 12.18 12.79 -1.29
CA GLY A 138 12.58 12.56 -2.69
C GLY A 138 13.08 11.16 -2.98
N ARG A 139 13.26 10.31 -1.94
CA ARG A 139 13.92 9.01 -2.04
C ARG A 139 13.11 7.89 -1.39
N ALA A 140 13.14 6.72 -2.02
CA ALA A 140 12.43 5.52 -1.55
C ALA A 140 12.92 5.05 -0.16
N GLU A 141 14.22 5.17 0.12
CA GLU A 141 14.81 4.72 1.38
C GLU A 141 14.41 5.63 2.55
N GLU A 142 14.28 6.93 2.31
CA GLU A 142 13.82 7.89 3.32
C GLU A 142 12.36 7.63 3.69
N ILE A 143 11.52 7.33 2.68
CA ILE A 143 10.12 6.96 2.88
C ILE A 143 10.01 5.69 3.73
N LEU A 144 10.75 4.64 3.34
CA LEU A 144 10.77 3.37 4.07
C LEU A 144 11.29 3.55 5.49
N SER A 145 12.35 4.33 5.68
CA SER A 145 12.95 4.60 6.99
C SER A 145 11.94 5.25 7.94
N ARG A 146 11.13 6.21 7.47
CA ARG A 146 10.07 6.83 8.28
C ARG A 146 9.00 5.84 8.70
N SER A 147 8.53 5.02 7.76
CA SER A 147 7.53 4.00 8.05
C SER A 147 8.05 2.94 9.02
N ARG A 148 9.29 2.47 8.80
CA ARG A 148 9.98 1.53 9.68
C ARG A 148 10.19 2.10 11.08
N ALA A 149 10.57 3.38 11.20
CA ALA A 149 10.74 4.01 12.51
C ALA A 149 9.44 4.01 13.32
N LEU A 150 8.31 4.29 12.68
CA LEU A 150 7.00 4.19 13.34
C LEU A 150 6.66 2.74 13.70
N ALA A 151 6.91 1.79 12.79
CA ALA A 151 6.68 0.37 13.05
C ALA A 151 7.50 -0.14 14.26
N CYS A 152 8.79 0.20 14.31
CA CYS A 152 9.69 -0.15 15.42
C CYS A 152 9.27 0.51 16.74
N ALA A 153 8.76 1.74 16.71
CA ALA A 153 8.30 2.42 17.91
C ALA A 153 7.06 1.75 18.53
N VAL A 154 6.15 1.24 17.69
CA VAL A 154 4.89 0.65 18.18
C VAL A 154 4.96 -0.87 18.39
N ALA A 155 5.85 -1.57 17.68
CA ALA A 155 5.96 -3.03 17.70
C ALA A 155 7.43 -3.48 17.54
N PRO A 156 8.33 -3.10 18.48
CA PRO A 156 9.76 -3.40 18.39
C PRO A 156 10.05 -4.91 18.30
N GLU A 157 9.17 -5.76 18.83
CA GLU A 157 9.31 -7.22 18.84
C GLU A 157 9.31 -7.82 17.44
N LEU A 158 8.67 -7.16 16.46
CA LEU A 158 8.68 -7.61 15.07
C LEU A 158 10.02 -7.34 14.35
N PHE A 159 10.90 -6.55 14.98
CA PHE A 159 12.18 -6.14 14.42
C PHE A 159 13.37 -6.60 15.26
N ALA A 160 13.12 -7.24 16.40
CA ALA A 160 14.15 -7.83 17.25
C ALA A 160 14.66 -9.12 16.61
N GLY A 161 15.83 -9.04 15.95
CA GLY A 161 16.47 -10.18 15.27
C GLY A 161 16.63 -10.02 13.75
N ALA A 162 16.29 -8.85 13.19
CA ALA A 162 16.58 -8.47 11.80
C ALA A 162 17.88 -7.67 11.68
#